data_AF-A0A183CNE9-F1
#
_entry.id   AF-A0A183CNE9-F1
#
_cell.length_a   1.000
_cell.length_b   1.000
_cell.length_c   1.000
_cell.angle_alpha   90.00
_cell.angle_beta   90.00
_cell.angle_gamma   90.00
#
_symmetry.space_group_name_H-M   'P 1'
#
loop_
_entity.id
_entity.type
_entity.pdbx_description
1 polymer ?
#
loop_
_entity_poly.entity_id
_entity_poly.type
_entity_poly.pdbx_seq_one_letter_code
_entity_poly.pdbx_strand_id
1 'polypeptide(L)' 'MQILPFIILLKLLFSFNGTRCQNFEKSRSVWVEQGLVKGKIFKIDGRQVQIFRGIPYAEAPVGTLRFKKVRI' A
#
# COMPACT_ATOMS: atom_id res chain seq x y z
N MET A 1 -14.87 -45.10 -12.04
CA MET A 1 -15.78 -43.93 -12.13
C MET A 1 -16.06 -43.24 -10.77
N GLN A 2 -15.30 -43.51 -9.69
CA GLN A 2 -15.59 -42.96 -8.34
C GLN A 2 -14.60 -41.88 -7.84
N ILE A 3 -13.54 -41.57 -8.61
CA ILE A 3 -12.46 -40.66 -8.19
C ILE A 3 -12.72 -39.21 -8.65
N LEU A 4 -13.49 -39.04 -9.75
CA LEU A 4 -13.87 -37.74 -10.29
C LEU A 4 -14.51 -36.76 -9.27
N PRO A 5 -15.48 -37.17 -8.42
CA PRO A 5 -16.11 -36.23 -7.49
C PRO A 5 -15.13 -35.73 -6.42
N PHE A 6 -14.14 -36.54 -6.05
CA PHE A 6 -13.13 -36.18 -5.06
C PHE A 6 -12.15 -35.12 -5.58
N ILE A 7 -11.79 -35.19 -6.87
CA ILE A 7 -10.97 -34.16 -7.55
C ILE A 7 -11.73 -32.84 -7.67
N ILE A 8 -13.05 -32.88 -7.93
CA ILE A 8 -13.89 -31.69 -8.00
C ILE A 8 -14.00 -31.03 -6.62
N LEU A 9 -14.21 -31.82 -5.56
CA LEU A 9 -14.25 -31.34 -4.18
C LEU A 9 -12.91 -30.73 -3.75
N LEU A 10 -11.81 -31.38 -4.12
CA LEU A 10 -10.46 -30.88 -3.86
C LEU A 10 -10.20 -29.55 -4.56
N LYS A 11 -10.62 -29.39 -5.83
CA LYS A 11 -10.51 -28.10 -6.54
C LYS A 11 -11.37 -27.00 -5.93
N LEU A 12 -12.53 -27.33 -5.37
CA LEU A 12 -13.37 -26.36 -4.65
C LEU A 12 -12.72 -25.89 -3.34
N LEU A 13 -12.12 -26.82 -2.58
CA LEU A 13 -11.41 -26.50 -1.33
C LEU A 13 -10.07 -25.77 -1.58
N PHE A 14 -9.40 -26.07 -2.69
CA PHE A 14 -8.16 -25.39 -3.11
C PHE A 14 -8.38 -24.11 -3.92
N SER A 15 -9.64 -23.66 -4.10
CA SER A 15 -9.93 -22.29 -4.54
C SER A 15 -9.68 -21.32 -3.38
N PHE A 16 -8.48 -21.37 -2.81
CA PHE A 16 -7.90 -20.23 -2.13
C PHE A 16 -7.87 -19.13 -3.19
N ASN A 17 -8.88 -18.27 -3.13
CA ASN A 17 -8.86 -16.95 -3.72
C ASN A 17 -7.56 -16.30 -3.27
N GLY A 18 -6.51 -16.46 -4.07
CA GLY A 18 -5.25 -15.78 -3.90
C GLY A 18 -5.62 -14.31 -3.79
N THR A 19 -5.49 -13.76 -2.59
CA THR A 19 -5.59 -12.33 -2.38
C THR A 19 -4.72 -11.71 -3.44
N ARG A 20 -5.30 -10.95 -4.38
CA ARG A 20 -4.51 -10.21 -5.35
C ARG A 20 -3.62 -9.27 -4.54
N CYS A 21 -2.35 -9.66 -4.34
CA CYS A 21 -1.33 -8.75 -3.86
C CYS A 21 -1.37 -7.56 -4.81
N GLN A 22 -1.70 -6.39 -4.27
CA GLN A 22 -1.93 -5.19 -5.07
C GLN A 22 -0.69 -4.95 -5.95
N ASN A 23 -0.86 -5.03 -7.28
CA ASN A 23 0.22 -4.77 -8.21
C ASN A 23 0.55 -3.27 -8.16
N PHE A 24 1.74 -2.93 -7.63
CA PHE A 24 2.24 -1.55 -7.44
C PHE A 24 2.91 -1.01 -8.71
N GLU A 25 2.25 -1.10 -9.86
CA GLU A 25 2.96 -0.99 -11.13
C GLU A 25 3.28 0.46 -11.55
N LYS A 26 2.68 1.47 -10.91
CA LYS A 26 2.87 2.89 -11.27
C LYS A 26 3.21 3.77 -10.06
N SER A 27 4.06 4.78 -10.31
CA SER A 27 4.44 5.80 -9.34
C SER A 27 4.19 7.20 -9.89
N ARG A 28 3.97 8.16 -8.99
CA ARG A 28 3.76 9.58 -9.34
C ARG A 28 4.60 10.44 -8.41
N SER A 29 5.28 11.44 -8.96
CA SER A 29 6.01 12.45 -8.18
C SER A 29 5.27 13.78 -8.21
N VAL A 30 5.29 14.50 -7.09
CA VAL A 30 4.63 15.80 -6.87
C VAL A 30 5.62 16.73 -6.19
N TRP A 31 5.69 17.98 -6.65
CA TRP A 31 6.47 19.02 -6.00
C TRP A 31 5.66 19.67 -4.87
N VAL A 32 6.29 19.81 -3.71
CA VAL A 32 5.82 20.59 -2.57
C VAL A 32 6.93 21.56 -2.14
N GLU A 33 6.64 22.45 -1.19
CA GLU A 33 7.58 23.48 -0.72
C GLU A 33 8.91 22.89 -0.23
N GLN A 34 8.87 21.71 0.39
CA GLN A 34 10.03 21.00 0.94
C GLN A 34 10.78 20.16 -0.11
N GLY A 35 10.26 20.04 -1.34
CA GLY A 35 10.90 19.30 -2.44
C GLY A 35 9.99 18.28 -3.12
N LEU A 36 10.62 17.31 -3.80
CA LEU A 36 9.90 16.32 -4.61
C LEU A 36 9.48 15.12 -3.75
N VAL A 37 8.18 14.82 -3.74
CA VAL A 37 7.63 13.64 -3.06
C VAL A 37 7.21 12.60 -4.09
N LYS A 38 7.71 11.37 -3.94
CA LYS A 38 7.32 10.22 -4.78
C LYS A 38 6.30 9.35 -4.05
N GLY A 39 5.13 9.18 -4.67
CA GLY A 39 4.06 8.30 -4.22
C GLY A 39 3.88 7.10 -5.15
N LYS A 40 2.90 6.26 -4.80
CA LYS A 40 2.50 5.09 -5.58
C LYS A 40 1.04 5.23 -6.00
N ILE A 41 0.71 4.70 -7.17
CA ILE A 41 -0.66 4.66 -7.68
C ILE A 41 -1.19 3.25 -7.46
N PHE A 42 -2.36 3.15 -6.83
CA PHE A 42 -3.04 1.91 -6.50
C PHE A 42 -4.37 1.83 -7.22
N LYS A 43 -4.82 0.61 -7.52
CA LYS A 43 -6.20 0.35 -7.92
C LYS A 43 -6.95 -0.29 -6.75
N ILE A 44 -7.84 0.47 -6.12
CA ILE A 44 -8.64 0.05 -4.95
C ILE A 44 -10.10 0.12 -5.39
N ASP A 45 -10.83 -0.98 -5.29
CA ASP A 45 -12.24 -1.11 -5.67
C ASP A 45 -12.54 -0.55 -7.07
N GLY A 46 -11.68 -0.86 -8.03
CA GLY A 46 -11.80 -0.39 -9.41
C GLY A 46 -11.35 1.05 -9.64
N ARG A 47 -11.09 1.84 -8.59
CA ARG A 47 -10.68 3.25 -8.66
C ARG A 47 -9.17 3.39 -8.54
N GLN A 48 -8.60 4.36 -9.26
CA GLN A 48 -7.19 4.71 -9.12
C GLN A 48 -7.02 5.71 -7.97
N VAL A 49 -6.12 5.41 -7.04
CA VAL A 49 -5.81 6.22 -5.87
C VAL A 49 -4.32 6.48 -5.83
N GLN A 50 -3.91 7.73 -5.63
CA GLN A 50 -2.51 8.11 -5.45
C GLN A 50 -2.22 8.21 -3.95
N ILE A 51 -1.21 7.49 -3.48
CA ILE A 51 -0.90 7.38 -2.05
C ILE A 51 0.55 7.81 -1.83
N PHE A 52 0.72 8.80 -0.96
CA PHE A 52 2.00 9.32 -0.50
C PHE A 52 2.06 9.14 1.02
N ARG A 53 3.09 8.46 1.54
CA ARG A 53 3.21 8.11 2.97
C ARG A 53 4.57 8.52 3.51
N GLY A 54 4.64 8.85 4.79
CA GLY A 54 5.90 9.19 5.46
C GLY A 54 6.49 10.53 5.00
N ILE A 55 5.67 11.45 4.49
CA ILE A 55 6.13 12.80 4.15
C ILE A 55 6.40 13.55 5.46
N PRO A 56 7.63 14.02 5.71
CA PRO A 56 7.92 14.83 6.88
C PRO A 56 7.22 16.19 6.75
N TYR A 57 6.59 16.64 7.83
CA TYR A 57 5.94 17.96 7.93
C TYR A 57 6.60 18.88 8.97
N ALA A 58 7.58 18.34 9.69
CA ALA A 58 8.26 18.98 10.81
C ALA A 58 9.58 18.26 11.10
N GLU A 59 10.48 18.93 11.83
CA GLU A 59 11.66 18.29 12.41
C GLU A 59 11.24 17.21 13.42
N ALA A 60 11.95 16.07 13.42
CA ALA A 60 11.67 14.99 14.35
C ALA A 60 11.86 15.46 15.82
N PRO A 61 10.88 15.25 16.72
CA PRO A 61 10.93 15.74 18.10
C PRO A 61 11.78 14.83 19.00
N VAL A 62 13.04 14.61 18.62
CA VAL A 62 14.00 13.74 19.30
C VAL A 62 15.07 14.57 20.03
N GLY A 63 15.75 13.95 20.99
CA GLY A 63 16.82 14.61 21.75
C GLY A 63 16.36 15.90 22.45
N THR A 64 17.06 17.00 22.19
CA THR A 64 16.76 18.32 22.78
C THR A 64 15.49 18.97 22.22
N LEU A 65 14.89 18.41 21.17
CA LEU A 65 13.60 18.83 20.63
C LEU A 65 12.43 18.12 21.31
N ARG A 66 12.70 17.05 22.09
CA ARG A 66 11.65 16.36 22.85
C ARG A 66 10.99 17.34 23.82
N PHE A 67 9.66 17.31 23.86
CA PHE A 67 8.82 18.20 24.67
C PHE A 67 8.86 19.69 24.29
N LYS A 68 9.55 20.08 23.22
CA LYS A 68 9.49 21.46 22.69
C LYS A 68 8.32 21.63 21.72
N LYS A 69 7.95 22.88 21.47
CA LYS A 69 7.02 23.23 20.39
C LYS A 69 7.54 22.66 19.07
N VAL A 70 6.64 22.07 18.29
CA VAL A 70 6.95 21.51 16.96
C VAL A 70 7.60 22.57 16.06
N ARG A 71 8.62 22.17 15.30
CA ARG A 71 9.29 22.99 14.31
C ARG A 71 8.87 22.51 12.93
N ILE A 72 8.11 23.35 12.22
CA ILE A 72 7.57 23.09 10.88
C ILE A 72 8.57 23.57 9.84
#